data_AF-A0A931RXY1-F1
#
_entry.id   AF-A0A931RXY1-F1
#
_cell.length_a   1.000
_cell.length_b   1.000
_cell.length_c   1.000
_cell.angle_alpha   90.00
_cell.angle_beta   90.00
_cell.angle_gamma   90.00
#
_symmetry.space_group_name_H-M   'P 1'
#
loop_
_entity.id
_entity.type
_entity.pdbx_description
1 polymer ?
#
loop_
_entity_poly.entity_id
_entity_poly.type
_entity_poly.pdbx_seq_one_letter_code
_entity_poly.pdbx_strand_id
1 'polypeptide(L)'
;MSRSDHDTLNKLLYDYYDGEIDPSQKIAVEAHLTVCRECARELDSWRRTAGVLFAKRNIEAPGDFAEGVMRRIEKKQEDGWWARLCRRPRLALAGAAALAFAFYFAQPEPKPPVSEETLAGAEIEPGADLDFEEWVAGEASGEDDDRSIGTAIEEYFL
;
A
#
# COMPACT_ATOMS: atom_id res chain seq x y z
N MET A 1 4.03 -32.88 16.89
CA MET A 1 4.04 -31.39 16.81
C MET A 1 4.13 -30.83 18.21
N SER A 2 4.99 -29.84 18.41
CA SER A 2 5.15 -29.18 19.70
C SER A 2 3.91 -28.34 20.01
N ARG A 3 3.60 -28.13 21.29
CA ARG A 3 2.45 -27.30 21.72
C ARG A 3 2.58 -25.85 21.26
N SER A 4 3.81 -25.35 21.14
CA SER A 4 4.09 -24.00 20.64
C SER A 4 3.74 -23.86 19.15
N ASP A 5 4.09 -24.86 18.33
CA ASP A 5 3.83 -24.82 16.88
C ASP A 5 2.34 -24.81 16.58
N HIS A 6 1.55 -25.52 17.41
CA HIS A 6 0.09 -25.53 17.28
C HIS A 6 -0.51 -24.13 17.48
N ASP A 7 -0.09 -23.39 18.51
CA ASP A 7 -0.61 -22.06 18.81
C ASP A 7 -0.28 -21.06 17.69
N THR A 8 0.95 -21.10 17.18
CA THR A 8 1.37 -20.26 16.05
C THR A 8 0.56 -20.57 14.79
N LEU A 9 0.36 -21.84 14.45
CA LEU A 9 -0.39 -22.24 13.27
C LEU A 9 -1.89 -21.98 13.40
N ASN A 10 -2.44 -22.02 14.62
CA ASN A 10 -3.83 -21.65 14.89
C ASN A 10 -4.06 -20.15 14.65
N LYS A 11 -3.13 -19.28 15.06
CA LYS A 11 -3.21 -17.83 14.80
C LYS A 11 -3.20 -17.50 13.31
N LEU A 12 -2.42 -18.22 12.52
CA LEU A 12 -2.35 -18.05 11.07
C LEU A 12 -3.61 -18.53 10.31
N LEU A 13 -4.60 -19.13 11.00
CA LEU A 13 -5.83 -19.55 10.35
C LEU A 13 -6.67 -18.38 9.81
N TYR A 14 -6.59 -17.20 10.44
CA TYR A 14 -7.29 -16.00 9.98
C TYR A 14 -6.73 -15.53 8.63
N ASP A 15 -5.42 -15.30 8.56
CA ASP A 15 -4.72 -14.93 7.32
C ASP A 15 -4.93 -15.99 6.21
N TYR A 16 -4.93 -17.27 6.59
CA TYR A 16 -5.25 -18.36 5.67
C TYR A 16 -6.70 -18.30 5.15
N TYR A 17 -7.66 -17.94 6.01
CA TYR A 17 -9.07 -17.83 5.65
C TYR A 17 -9.34 -16.65 4.73
N ASP A 18 -8.70 -15.50 5.00
CA ASP A 18 -8.85 -14.27 4.20
C ASP A 18 -7.99 -14.29 2.91
N GLY A 19 -7.02 -15.21 2.83
CA GLY A 19 -6.15 -15.37 1.67
C GLY A 19 -4.91 -14.47 1.69
N GLU A 20 -4.61 -13.86 2.83
CA GLU A 20 -3.50 -12.91 3.08
C GLU A 20 -2.28 -13.60 3.71
N ILE A 21 -2.05 -14.87 3.38
CA ILE A 21 -0.95 -15.68 3.94
C ILE A 21 0.18 -15.88 2.93
N ASP A 22 1.43 -15.84 3.41
CA ASP A 22 2.60 -16.15 2.58
C ASP A 22 2.58 -17.61 2.10
N PRO A 23 3.03 -17.92 0.86
CA PRO A 23 3.03 -19.28 0.33
C PRO A 23 3.77 -20.31 1.21
N SER A 24 4.84 -19.90 1.89
CA SER A 24 5.61 -20.81 2.76
C SER A 24 4.83 -21.19 4.03
N GLN A 25 4.12 -20.22 4.62
CA GLN A 25 3.28 -20.41 5.80
C GLN A 25 2.01 -21.19 5.45
N LYS A 26 1.45 -20.94 4.26
CA LYS A 26 0.28 -21.67 3.75
C LYS A 26 0.47 -23.18 3.76
N ILE A 27 1.62 -23.66 3.27
CA ILE A 27 1.92 -25.10 3.24
C ILE A 27 1.96 -25.67 4.66
N ALA A 28 2.52 -24.94 5.62
CA ALA A 28 2.59 -25.38 7.02
C ALA A 28 1.20 -25.45 7.67
N VAL A 29 0.33 -24.46 7.40
CA VAL A 29 -1.06 -24.46 7.86
C VAL A 29 -1.86 -25.59 7.22
N GLU A 30 -1.72 -25.83 5.91
CA GLU A 30 -2.40 -26.93 5.23
C GLU A 30 -1.97 -28.29 5.79
N ALA A 31 -0.67 -28.51 5.99
CA ALA A 31 -0.16 -29.72 6.64
C ALA A 31 -0.73 -29.86 8.06
N HIS A 32 -0.78 -28.79 8.84
CA HIS A 32 -1.37 -28.78 10.18
C HIS A 32 -2.86 -29.16 10.17
N LEU A 33 -3.65 -28.64 9.23
CA LEU A 33 -5.08 -28.95 9.09
C LEU A 33 -5.35 -30.43 8.78
N THR A 34 -4.39 -31.14 8.14
CA THR A 34 -4.54 -32.58 7.89
C THR A 34 -4.41 -33.44 9.15
N VAL A 35 -3.69 -32.95 10.16
CA VAL A 35 -3.39 -33.71 11.40
C VAL A 35 -4.14 -33.18 12.62
N CYS A 36 -4.50 -31.89 12.66
CA CYS A 36 -5.22 -31.27 13.75
C CYS A 36 -6.71 -31.11 13.42
N ARG A 37 -7.54 -32.00 13.99
CA ARG A 37 -9.00 -31.95 13.84
C ARG A 37 -9.65 -30.75 14.54
N GLU A 38 -9.01 -30.16 15.54
CA GLU A 38 -9.54 -29.01 16.27
C GLU A 38 -9.52 -27.77 15.38
N CYS A 39 -8.35 -27.38 14.88
CA CYS A 39 -8.18 -26.27 13.93
C CYS A 39 -9.00 -26.45 12.65
N ALA A 40 -9.11 -27.68 12.13
CA ALA A 40 -9.95 -27.96 10.97
C ALA A 40 -11.45 -27.71 11.23
N ARG A 41 -11.95 -28.04 12.43
CA ARG A 41 -13.34 -27.78 12.81
C ARG A 41 -13.59 -26.29 13.04
N GLU A 42 -12.63 -25.60 13.65
CA GLU A 42 -12.69 -24.16 13.86
C GLU A 42 -12.81 -23.42 12.53
N LEU A 43 -11.91 -23.71 11.57
CA LEU A 43 -11.96 -23.14 10.24
C LEU A 43 -13.27 -23.45 9.49
N ASP A 44 -13.78 -24.68 9.61
CA ASP A 44 -15.06 -25.06 9.00
C ASP A 44 -16.25 -24.32 9.65
N SER A 45 -16.19 -24.04 10.96
CA SER A 45 -17.21 -23.26 11.66
C SER A 45 -17.28 -21.81 11.14
N TRP A 46 -16.13 -21.20 10.87
CA TRP A 46 -16.05 -19.86 10.27
C TRP A 46 -16.62 -19.86 8.86
N ARG A 47 -16.20 -20.81 8.02
CA ARG A 47 -16.73 -20.99 6.65
C ARG A 47 -18.24 -21.16 6.61
N ARG A 48 -18.80 -21.95 7.54
CA ARG A 48 -20.26 -22.12 7.65
C ARG A 48 -20.95 -20.84 8.07
N THR A 49 -20.41 -20.15 9.07
CA THR A 49 -20.99 -18.90 9.57
C THR A 49 -21.00 -17.83 8.48
N ALA A 50 -19.87 -17.63 7.80
CA ALA A 50 -19.77 -16.76 6.64
C ALA A 50 -20.71 -17.21 5.51
N GLY A 51 -20.74 -18.52 5.24
CA GLY A 51 -21.65 -19.11 4.26
C GLY A 51 -23.12 -18.81 4.55
N VAL A 52 -23.55 -18.79 5.81
CA VAL A 52 -24.94 -18.45 6.20
C VAL A 52 -25.19 -16.95 6.09
N LEU A 53 -24.27 -16.11 6.57
CA LEU A 53 -24.43 -14.64 6.56
C LEU A 53 -24.35 -14.05 5.16
N PHE A 54 -23.46 -14.60 4.33
CA PHE A 54 -23.19 -14.16 2.97
C PHE A 54 -23.77 -15.10 1.92
N ALA A 55 -24.59 -16.09 2.31
CA ALA A 55 -25.37 -16.92 1.39
C ALA A 55 -26.16 -15.99 0.50
N LYS A 56 -25.69 -15.85 -0.75
CA LYS A 56 -26.20 -14.96 -1.81
C LYS A 56 -27.59 -14.41 -1.50
N ARG A 57 -27.63 -13.26 -0.83
CA ARG A 57 -28.71 -12.31 -1.08
C ARG A 57 -28.40 -11.80 -2.48
N ASN A 58 -28.96 -12.47 -3.49
CA ASN A 58 -28.93 -11.97 -4.87
C ASN A 58 -29.81 -10.71 -4.88
N ILE A 59 -29.27 -9.63 -4.33
CA ILE A 59 -29.86 -8.31 -4.42
C ILE A 59 -29.49 -7.86 -5.82
N GLU A 60 -30.48 -7.93 -6.70
CA GLU A 60 -30.34 -7.42 -8.05
C GLU A 60 -30.09 -5.93 -7.94
N ALA A 61 -28.87 -5.51 -8.32
CA ALA A 61 -28.54 -4.10 -8.33
C ALA A 61 -29.46 -3.39 -9.34
N PRO A 62 -29.96 -2.18 -9.03
CA PRO A 62 -30.66 -1.36 -10.02
C PRO A 62 -29.82 -1.22 -11.29
N GLY A 63 -30.45 -1.23 -12.47
CA GLY A 63 -29.75 -1.22 -13.77
C GLY A 63 -28.73 -0.08 -13.92
N ASP A 64 -28.98 1.05 -13.27
CA ASP A 64 -28.14 2.25 -13.32
C ASP A 64 -27.08 2.31 -12.20
N PHE A 65 -26.98 1.30 -11.32
CA PHE A 65 -26.07 1.32 -10.18
C PHE A 65 -24.61 1.43 -10.61
N ALA A 66 -24.19 0.59 -11.58
CA ALA A 66 -22.83 0.61 -12.09
C ALA A 66 -22.51 1.96 -12.73
N GLU A 67 -23.41 2.49 -13.54
CA GLU A 67 -23.24 3.80 -14.19
C GLU A 67 -23.15 4.94 -13.17
N GLY A 68 -24.03 4.92 -12.16
CA GLY A 68 -24.03 5.92 -11.07
C GLY A 68 -22.75 5.89 -10.23
N VAL A 69 -22.21 4.70 -9.96
CA VAL A 69 -20.92 4.53 -9.27
C VAL A 69 -19.78 5.07 -10.13
N MET A 70 -19.69 4.66 -11.40
CA MET A 70 -18.64 5.09 -12.31
C MET A 70 -18.61 6.61 -12.48
N ARG A 71 -19.77 7.24 -12.64
CA ARG A 71 -19.90 8.70 -12.74
C ARG A 71 -19.38 9.43 -11.49
N ARG A 72 -19.55 8.85 -10.30
CA ARG A 72 -19.03 9.43 -9.04
C ARG A 72 -17.51 9.31 -8.94
N ILE A 73 -16.94 8.21 -9.43
CA ILE A 73 -15.47 8.01 -9.48
C ILE A 73 -14.85 9.04 -10.41
N GLU A 74 -15.39 9.22 -11.61
CA GLU A 74 -14.91 10.19 -12.60
C GLU A 74 -14.99 11.63 -12.08
N LYS A 75 -16.13 12.02 -11.49
CA LYS A 75 -16.32 13.38 -10.94
C LYS A 75 -15.28 13.71 -9.85
N LYS A 76 -14.93 12.75 -9.00
CA LYS A 76 -13.91 12.94 -7.95
C LYS A 76 -12.51 13.17 -8.55
N GLN A 77 -12.21 12.61 -9.72
CA GLN A 77 -10.94 12.84 -10.41
C GLN A 77 -10.86 14.23 -11.06
N GLU A 78 -12.00 14.76 -11.54
CA GLU A 78 -12.04 16.07 -12.21
C GLU A 78 -11.99 17.28 -11.26
N ASP A 79 -12.27 17.09 -9.97
CA ASP A 79 -12.31 18.17 -8.97
C ASP A 79 -10.93 18.59 -8.42
N GLY A 80 -9.83 18.02 -8.92
CA GLY A 80 -8.47 18.41 -8.57
C GLY A 80 -8.14 19.85 -9.01
N TRP A 81 -7.47 20.62 -8.13
CA TRP A 81 -6.99 21.97 -8.46
C TRP A 81 -6.06 21.98 -9.69
N TRP A 82 -5.31 20.89 -9.91
CA TRP A 82 -4.50 20.64 -11.12
C TRP A 82 -5.34 20.56 -12.39
N ALA A 83 -6.50 19.89 -12.37
CA ALA A 83 -7.40 19.80 -13.52
C ALA A 83 -7.99 21.18 -13.89
N ARG A 84 -8.29 22.02 -12.87
CA ARG A 84 -8.75 23.41 -13.07
C ARG A 84 -7.65 24.33 -13.62
N LEU A 85 -6.40 24.11 -13.22
CA LEU A 85 -5.25 24.86 -13.69
C LEU A 85 -4.89 24.48 -15.14
N CYS A 86 -4.88 23.19 -15.47
CA CYS A 86 -4.61 22.69 -16.83
C CYS A 86 -5.73 22.98 -17.83
N ARG A 87 -6.99 23.10 -17.40
CA ARG A 87 -8.13 23.48 -18.28
C ARG A 87 -8.15 24.97 -18.66
N ARG A 88 -7.22 25.80 -18.17
CA ARG A 88 -7.11 27.22 -18.52
C ARG A 88 -6.00 27.45 -19.57
N PRO A 89 -6.32 27.51 -20.88
CA PRO A 89 -5.30 27.61 -21.94
C PRO A 89 -4.44 28.88 -21.84
N ARG A 90 -4.94 29.94 -21.22
CA ARG A 90 -4.19 31.18 -20.95
C ARG A 90 -3.06 30.98 -19.92
N LEU A 91 -3.22 30.07 -18.96
CA LEU A 91 -2.18 29.77 -17.96
C LEU A 91 -1.11 28.84 -18.52
N ALA A 92 -1.47 27.93 -19.44
CA ALA A 92 -0.51 27.11 -20.17
C ALA A 92 0.43 27.97 -21.07
N LEU A 93 -0.13 28.95 -21.80
CA LEU A 93 0.63 29.89 -22.62
C LEU A 93 1.52 30.82 -21.78
N ALA A 94 1.01 31.35 -20.66
CA ALA A 94 1.78 32.20 -19.76
C ALA A 94 2.91 31.44 -19.05
N GLY A 95 2.66 30.19 -18.63
CA GLY A 95 3.68 29.32 -18.04
C GLY A 95 4.80 28.99 -19.03
N ALA A 96 4.47 28.66 -20.27
CA ALA A 96 5.46 28.39 -21.31
C ALA A 96 6.32 29.63 -21.63
N ALA A 97 5.71 30.82 -21.72
CA ALA A 97 6.44 32.07 -21.95
C ALA A 97 7.36 32.45 -20.77
N ALA A 98 6.91 32.26 -19.53
CA ALA A 98 7.71 32.53 -18.34
C ALA A 98 8.91 31.58 -18.21
N LEU A 99 8.73 30.29 -18.51
CA LEU A 99 9.83 29.31 -18.54
C LEU A 99 10.83 29.61 -19.66
N ALA A 100 10.36 29.98 -20.86
CA ALA A 100 11.24 30.39 -21.96
C ALA A 100 12.04 31.65 -21.63
N PHE A 101 11.41 32.64 -20.97
CA PHE A 101 12.07 33.85 -20.51
C PHE A 101 13.10 33.57 -19.41
N ALA A 102 12.75 32.76 -18.41
CA ALA A 102 13.69 32.34 -17.38
C ALA A 102 14.88 31.57 -17.95
N PHE A 103 14.66 30.65 -18.89
CA PHE A 103 15.72 29.91 -19.57
C PHE A 103 16.64 30.82 -20.40
N TYR A 104 16.08 31.85 -21.05
CA TYR A 104 16.86 32.84 -21.80
C TYR A 104 17.80 33.64 -20.89
N PHE A 105 17.32 34.05 -19.70
CA PHE A 105 18.12 34.83 -18.75
C PHE A 105 19.03 33.99 -17.86
N ALA A 106 18.75 32.70 -17.71
CA ALA A 106 19.50 31.78 -16.84
C ALA A 106 20.56 30.95 -17.57
N GLN A 107 20.92 31.28 -18.82
CA GLN A 107 22.04 30.65 -19.52
C GLN A 107 23.31 30.81 -18.66
N PRO A 108 23.84 29.73 -18.06
CA PRO A 108 25.05 29.82 -17.26
C PRO A 108 26.21 30.09 -18.20
N GLU A 109 27.09 31.03 -17.83
CA GLU A 109 28.34 31.22 -18.55
C GLU A 109 29.09 29.88 -18.65
N PRO A 110 29.67 29.55 -19.81
CA PRO A 110 30.37 28.29 -20.00
C PRO A 110 31.49 28.19 -18.98
N LYS A 111 31.32 27.30 -17.98
CA LYS A 111 32.30 27.09 -16.92
C LYS A 111 33.59 26.58 -17.58
N PRO A 112 34.74 27.21 -17.34
CA PRO A 112 35.99 26.81 -17.97
C PRO A 112 36.31 25.35 -17.64
N PRO A 113 37.02 24.64 -18.53
CA PRO A 113 37.26 23.22 -18.39
C PRO A 113 37.99 22.93 -17.07
N VAL A 114 37.48 21.93 -16.35
CA VAL A 114 38.01 21.45 -15.07
C VAL A 114 39.40 20.85 -15.30
N SER A 115 40.42 21.35 -14.60
CA SER A 115 41.79 20.84 -14.67
C SER A 115 41.94 19.51 -13.92
N GLU A 116 42.77 18.62 -14.47
CA GLU A 116 42.98 17.23 -14.02
C GLU A 116 43.41 17.12 -12.54
N GLU A 117 43.94 18.18 -11.93
CA GLU A 117 44.27 18.22 -10.49
C GLU A 117 43.05 18.02 -9.58
N THR A 118 41.83 18.34 -10.04
CA THR A 118 40.60 18.17 -9.24
C THR A 118 40.18 16.71 -9.10
N LEU A 119 40.58 15.83 -10.04
CA LEU A 119 40.28 14.41 -9.99
C LEU A 119 41.27 13.61 -9.13
N ALA A 120 42.44 14.19 -8.81
CA ALA A 120 43.46 13.52 -8.01
C ALA A 120 43.23 13.62 -6.49
N GLY A 121 42.30 14.47 -6.04
CA GLY A 121 42.03 14.69 -4.60
C GLY A 121 40.85 13.92 -4.02
N ALA A 122 40.14 13.11 -4.81
CA ALA A 122 39.03 12.30 -4.32
C ALA A 122 39.54 10.91 -3.88
N GLU A 123 40.28 10.88 -2.77
CA GLU A 123 40.55 9.63 -2.05
C GLU A 123 39.25 9.20 -1.34
N ILE A 124 38.66 8.09 -1.79
CA ILE A 124 37.54 7.43 -1.11
C ILE A 124 38.15 6.51 -0.05
N GLU A 125 37.98 6.85 1.22
CA GLU A 125 38.35 5.97 2.33
C GLU A 125 37.48 4.70 2.30
N PRO A 126 38.07 3.48 2.21
CA PRO A 126 37.30 2.24 2.22
C PRO A 126 37.06 1.82 3.67
N GLY A 127 35.93 2.22 4.22
CA GLY A 127 35.59 1.86 5.61
C GLY A 127 34.31 2.49 6.14
N ALA A 128 33.34 2.81 5.28
CA ALA A 128 32.00 3.13 5.75
C ALA A 128 31.27 1.80 5.99
N ASP A 129 31.35 1.36 7.24
CA ASP A 129 30.68 0.21 7.80
C ASP A 129 29.18 0.40 7.62
N LEU A 130 28.62 -0.14 6.53
CA LEU A 130 27.18 -0.27 6.38
C LEU A 130 26.79 -1.53 7.16
N ASP A 131 26.54 -1.34 8.45
CA ASP A 131 25.99 -2.37 9.34
C ASP A 131 24.55 -2.69 8.91
N PHE A 132 24.45 -3.55 7.90
CA PHE A 132 23.20 -4.02 7.31
C PHE A 132 22.25 -4.65 8.35
N GLU A 133 22.79 -5.20 9.45
CA GLU A 133 22.01 -5.74 10.56
C GLU A 133 21.30 -4.66 11.39
N GLU A 134 21.83 -3.43 11.48
CA GLU A 134 21.17 -2.30 12.15
C GLU A 134 19.94 -1.84 11.34
N TRP A 135 20.04 -1.86 10.02
CA TRP A 135 18.91 -1.52 9.15
C TRP A 135 17.78 -2.55 9.22
N VAL A 136 18.12 -3.85 9.25
CA VAL A 136 17.12 -4.93 9.39
C VAL A 136 16.48 -4.94 10.78
N ALA A 137 17.19 -4.52 11.83
CA ALA A 137 16.63 -4.42 13.17
C ALA A 137 15.71 -3.19 13.37
N GLY A 138 15.81 -2.16 12.52
CA GLY A 138 15.07 -0.91 12.63
C GLY A 138 13.59 -0.96 12.23
N GLU A 139 13.15 -1.98 11.47
CA GLU A 139 11.75 -2.11 11.01
C GLU A 139 10.83 -2.85 11.99
N ALA A 140 11.32 -3.31 13.14
CA ALA A 140 10.52 -4.07 14.10
C ALA A 140 9.91 -3.24 15.26
N SER A 141 9.89 -1.92 15.17
CA SER A 141 9.22 -1.06 16.17
C SER A 141 8.50 0.15 15.57
N GLY A 142 7.67 -0.10 14.56
CA GLY A 142 6.55 0.78 14.25
C GLY A 142 5.38 0.39 15.16
N GLU A 143 5.17 1.14 16.23
CA GLU A 143 3.94 1.13 17.01
C GLU A 143 2.81 1.60 16.06
N ASP A 144 2.11 0.64 15.46
CA ASP A 144 0.87 0.87 14.74
C ASP A 144 -0.20 1.32 15.76
N ASP A 145 -0.36 2.63 15.88
CA ASP A 145 -1.42 3.31 16.64
C ASP A 145 -2.78 3.04 15.97
N ASP A 146 -3.29 1.81 16.15
CA ASP A 146 -4.59 1.37 15.64
C ASP A 146 -5.74 1.79 16.58
N ARG A 147 -5.69 3.05 17.04
CA ARG A 147 -6.70 3.65 17.91
C ARG A 147 -7.50 4.75 17.20
N SER A 148 -8.08 4.47 16.04
CA SER A 148 -9.18 5.29 15.51
C SER A 148 -10.02 4.67 14.38
N ILE A 149 -10.38 3.38 14.46
CA ILE A 149 -11.52 2.84 13.68
C ILE A 149 -12.49 2.14 14.63
N GLY A 150 -12.97 2.89 15.63
CA GLY A 150 -13.93 2.40 16.64
C GLY A 150 -15.12 3.32 16.90
N THR A 151 -15.25 4.44 16.19
CA THR A 151 -16.32 5.44 16.43
C THR A 151 -16.84 6.01 15.11
N ALA A 152 -17.45 5.16 14.27
CA ALA A 152 -18.24 5.63 13.13
C ALA A 152 -19.32 4.63 12.66
N ILE A 153 -19.86 3.78 13.55
CA ILE A 153 -20.96 2.86 13.19
C ILE A 153 -22.27 3.15 13.96
N GLU A 154 -22.29 4.02 14.98
CA GLU A 154 -23.53 4.32 15.72
C GLU A 154 -24.43 5.42 15.13
N GLU A 155 -24.04 6.14 14.08
CA GLU A 155 -24.87 7.23 13.52
C GLU A 155 -25.69 6.88 12.28
N TYR A 156 -25.65 5.63 11.79
CA TYR A 156 -26.37 5.23 10.57
C TYR A 156 -27.54 4.26 10.81
N PHE A 157 -27.93 4.00 12.06
CA PHE A 157 -29.03 3.07 12.37
C PHE A 157 -30.06 3.62 13.38
N LEU A 158 -30.46 4.88 13.21
CA LEU A 158 -31.75 5.42 13.69
C LEU A 158 -32.41 6.29 12.62
#